data_AF-A0A954ZKS6-F1
#
_entry.id   AF-A0A954ZKS6-F1
#
_cell.length_a   1.000
_cell.length_b   1.000
_cell.length_c   1.000
_cell.angle_alpha   90.00
_cell.angle_beta   90.00
_cell.angle_gamma   90.00
#
_symmetry.space_group_name_H-M   'P 1'
#
loop_
_entity.id
_entity.type
_entity.pdbx_description
1 polymer ?
#
loop_
_entity_poly.entity_id
_entity_poly.type
_entity_poly.pdbx_seq_one_letter_code
_entity_poly.pdbx_strand_id
1 'polypeptide(L)'
;MSENEPAPVAVIDRQPRRMSTLWIAPVIALAFVGGLLYMQVRAERGPIVSITFDDASGLEVGANLIHRGIRVGVVKDVRLDKDLSSVLVEAEIAPHAEGLAAEGTQFWIVRPEVSLDRVSGLDT
;
A
#
# COMPACT_ATOMS: atom_id res chain seq x y z
N MET A 1 27.68 83.48 16.27
CA MET A 1 28.36 82.16 16.37
C MET A 1 27.26 81.18 16.69
N SER A 2 26.76 80.47 15.68
CA SER A 2 25.58 79.61 15.79
C SER A 2 26.07 78.21 16.16
N GLU A 3 25.88 77.80 17.41
CA GLU A 3 26.19 76.45 17.86
C GLU A 3 25.19 75.48 17.20
N ASN A 4 25.68 74.58 16.35
CA ASN A 4 24.88 73.48 15.79
C ASN A 4 24.74 72.38 16.84
N GLU A 5 23.63 72.35 17.58
CA GLU A 5 23.24 71.15 18.33
C GLU A 5 22.76 70.06 17.35
N PRO A 6 23.34 68.85 17.35
CA PRO A 6 22.87 67.78 16.47
C PRO A 6 21.49 67.30 16.95
N ALA A 7 20.53 67.30 16.02
CA ALA A 7 19.16 66.85 16.28
C ALA A 7 19.13 65.39 16.80
N PRO A 8 18.26 65.07 17.78
CA PRO A 8 18.18 63.73 18.33
C PRO A 8 17.70 62.74 17.26
N VAL A 9 18.55 61.75 16.94
CA VAL A 9 18.25 60.68 15.97
C VAL A 9 17.50 59.56 16.67
N ALA A 10 16.31 59.23 16.15
CA ALA A 10 15.48 58.15 16.66
C ALA A 10 16.14 56.78 16.42
N VAL A 11 16.52 56.11 17.51
CA VAL A 11 16.96 54.71 17.48
C VAL A 11 15.71 53.84 17.51
N ILE A 12 15.39 53.23 16.36
CA ILE A 12 14.29 52.26 16.26
C ILE A 12 14.80 50.96 16.89
N ASP A 13 14.45 50.71 18.14
CA ASP A 13 14.64 49.40 18.77
C ASP A 13 13.67 48.41 18.13
N ARG A 14 14.13 47.75 17.05
CA ARG A 14 13.40 46.65 16.44
C ARG A 14 13.54 45.45 17.35
N GLN A 15 12.67 45.38 18.36
CA GLN A 15 12.45 44.15 19.12
C GLN A 15 12.30 43.00 18.11
N PRO A 16 13.20 42.00 18.13
CA PRO A 16 13.02 40.83 17.29
C PRO A 16 11.73 40.17 17.74
N ARG A 17 10.74 40.13 16.83
CA ARG A 17 9.49 39.40 17.03
C ARG A 17 9.87 38.00 17.49
N ARG A 18 9.63 37.70 18.77
CA ARG A 18 9.52 36.33 19.29
C ARG A 18 8.34 35.70 18.57
N MET A 19 8.56 35.27 17.34
CA MET A 19 7.55 34.66 16.51
C MET A 19 7.35 33.25 17.06
N SER A 20 6.44 33.20 18.04
CA SER A 20 5.47 32.14 18.20
C SER A 20 6.03 30.72 18.28
N THR A 21 6.63 30.40 19.43
CA THR A 21 6.63 29.02 19.95
C THR A 21 5.20 28.46 20.00
N LEU A 22 4.19 29.34 20.14
CA LEU A 22 2.76 29.01 20.07
C LEU A 22 2.30 28.50 18.69
N TRP A 23 3.08 28.70 17.61
CA TRP A 23 2.79 28.13 16.28
C TRP A 23 3.43 26.76 16.04
N ILE A 24 4.33 26.32 16.93
CA ILE A 24 4.93 24.99 16.84
C ILE A 24 3.89 23.92 17.23
N ALA A 25 3.06 24.21 18.23
CA ALA A 25 1.99 23.29 18.67
C ALA A 25 1.03 22.87 17.53
N PRO A 26 0.45 23.78 16.72
CA PRO A 26 -0.42 23.38 15.61
C PRO A 26 0.34 22.65 14.50
N VAL A 27 1.61 22.98 14.24
CA VAL A 27 2.42 22.27 13.24
C VAL A 27 2.75 20.85 13.70
N ILE A 28 3.10 20.66 14.97
CA ILE A 28 3.35 19.33 15.55
C ILE A 28 2.07 18.50 15.53
N ALA A 29 0.93 19.08 15.93
CA ALA A 29 -0.36 18.38 15.89
C ALA A 29 -0.72 17.95 14.46
N LEU A 30 -0.54 18.83 13.48
CA LEU A 30 -0.77 18.51 12.06
C LEU A 30 0.17 17.40 11.57
N ALA A 31 1.45 17.45 11.93
CA ALA A 31 2.41 16.41 11.56
C ALA A 31 2.10 15.07 12.22
N PHE A 32 1.62 15.07 13.48
CA PHE A 32 1.27 13.85 14.20
C PHE A 32 0.04 13.18 13.58
N VAL A 33 -1.02 13.95 13.30
CA VAL A 33 -2.21 13.46 12.59
C VAL A 33 -1.84 12.97 11.20
N GLY A 34 -1.05 13.75 10.45
CA GLY A 34 -0.56 13.35 9.13
C GLY A 34 0.25 12.05 9.18
N GLY A 35 1.10 11.88 10.19
CA GLY A 35 1.89 10.66 10.40
C GLY A 35 1.04 9.43 10.73
N LEU A 36 0.04 9.59 11.61
CA LEU A 36 -0.89 8.51 11.96
C LEU A 36 -1.75 8.09 10.76
N LEU A 37 -2.28 9.05 10.00
CA LEU A 37 -3.03 8.79 8.77
C LEU A 37 -2.13 8.12 7.70
N TYR A 38 -0.89 8.58 7.57
CA TYR A 38 0.07 8.01 6.64
C TYR A 38 0.40 6.54 6.97
N MET A 39 0.56 6.21 8.26
CA MET A 39 0.78 4.83 8.71
C MET A 39 -0.44 3.95 8.45
N GLN A 40 -1.66 4.43 8.71
CA GLN A 40 -2.89 3.68 8.41
C GLN A 40 -3.02 3.35 6.92
N VAL A 41 -2.81 4.33 6.03
CA VAL A 41 -2.92 4.13 4.58
C VAL A 41 -1.91 3.10 4.05
N ARG A 42 -0.71 3.03 4.65
CA ARG A 42 0.26 2.00 4.27
C ARG A 42 -0.11 0.61 4.80
N ALA A 43 -0.67 0.52 6.00
CA ALA A 43 -1.04 -0.75 6.61
C ALA A 43 -2.18 -1.48 5.87
N GLU A 44 -3.00 -0.73 5.12
CA GLU A 44 -4.11 -1.29 4.35
C GLU A 44 -3.69 -1.94 3.02
N ARG A 45 -2.49 -1.63 2.50
CA ARG A 45 -1.99 -2.17 1.23
C ARG A 45 -1.11 -3.36 1.51
N GLY A 46 -1.51 -4.52 1.04
CA GLY A 46 -0.66 -5.70 1.16
C GLY A 46 0.39 -5.76 0.04
N PRO A 47 1.41 -6.62 0.18
CA PRO A 47 2.50 -6.69 -0.79
C PRO A 47 2.02 -7.25 -2.12
N ILE A 48 2.57 -6.72 -3.21
CA ILE A 48 2.36 -7.23 -4.57
C ILE A 48 3.51 -8.19 -4.89
N VAL A 49 3.17 -9.42 -5.26
CA VAL A 49 4.12 -10.44 -5.71
C VAL A 49 3.96 -10.68 -7.20
N SER A 50 5.08 -10.88 -7.88
CA SER A 50 5.12 -11.25 -9.30
C SER A 50 5.48 -12.72 -9.41
N ILE A 51 4.62 -13.48 -10.09
CA ILE A 51 4.70 -14.93 -10.20
C ILE A 51 4.76 -15.28 -11.67
N THR A 52 5.80 -16.02 -12.07
CA THR A 52 5.94 -16.52 -13.45
C THR A 52 5.35 -17.92 -13.55
N PHE A 53 4.45 -18.11 -14.49
CA PHE A 53 3.87 -19.41 -14.83
C PHE A 53 4.18 -19.77 -16.28
N ASP A 54 4.32 -21.07 -16.57
CA ASP A 54 4.45 -21.55 -17.95
C ASP A 54 3.11 -21.46 -18.71
N ASP A 55 2.01 -21.72 -18.00
CA ASP A 55 0.64 -21.63 -18.52
C ASP A 55 -0.26 -20.97 -17.46
N ALA A 56 -1.01 -19.96 -17.89
CA ALA A 56 -2.02 -19.28 -17.07
C ALA A 56 -3.42 -19.40 -17.69
N SER A 57 -3.65 -20.42 -18.52
CA SER A 57 -4.94 -20.68 -19.15
C SER A 57 -6.08 -20.71 -18.14
N GLY A 58 -7.07 -19.83 -18.33
CA GLY A 58 -8.23 -19.70 -17.44
C GLY A 58 -7.98 -18.89 -16.17
N LEU A 59 -6.80 -18.29 -16.00
CA LEU A 59 -6.54 -17.33 -14.93
C LEU A 59 -6.98 -15.93 -15.38
N GLU A 60 -7.88 -15.33 -14.60
CA GLU A 60 -8.41 -14.01 -14.87
C GLU A 60 -7.98 -12.99 -13.81
N VAL A 61 -7.91 -11.72 -14.21
CA VAL A 61 -7.73 -10.62 -13.26
C VAL A 61 -8.90 -10.62 -12.27
N GLY A 62 -8.60 -10.51 -10.98
CA GLY A 62 -9.58 -10.63 -9.90
C GLY A 62 -9.73 -12.04 -9.34
N ALA A 63 -9.03 -13.05 -9.89
CA ALA A 63 -9.01 -14.39 -9.31
C ALA A 63 -8.53 -14.38 -7.84
N ASN A 64 -9.21 -15.15 -6.99
CA ASN A 64 -8.91 -15.21 -5.57
C ASN A 64 -7.72 -16.13 -5.30
N LEU A 65 -6.76 -15.66 -4.52
CA LEU A 65 -5.73 -16.52 -3.95
C LEU A 65 -6.28 -17.16 -2.69
N ILE A 66 -6.19 -18.48 -2.59
CA ILE A 66 -6.73 -19.27 -1.48
C ILE A 66 -5.60 -20.06 -0.84
N HIS A 67 -5.46 -19.92 0.48
CA HIS A 67 -4.58 -20.76 1.29
C HIS A 67 -5.41 -21.40 2.39
N ARG A 68 -5.38 -22.73 2.50
CA ARG A 68 -6.14 -23.50 3.52
C ARG A 68 -7.64 -23.13 3.56
N GLY A 69 -8.24 -22.89 2.40
CA GLY A 69 -9.66 -22.52 2.28
C GLY A 69 -9.98 -21.06 2.61
N ILE A 70 -8.98 -20.24 2.96
CA ILE A 70 -9.16 -18.83 3.29
C ILE A 70 -8.61 -17.96 2.15
N ARG A 71 -9.33 -16.89 1.81
CA ARG A 71 -8.85 -15.89 0.85
C ARG A 71 -7.66 -15.13 1.43
N VAL A 72 -6.54 -15.17 0.72
CA VAL A 72 -5.28 -14.54 1.13
C VAL A 72 -4.79 -13.47 0.16
N GLY A 73 -5.48 -13.26 -0.96
CA GLY A 73 -5.10 -12.25 -1.93
C GLY A 73 -5.97 -12.27 -3.17
N VAL A 74 -5.59 -11.46 -4.14
CA VAL A 74 -6.27 -11.34 -5.43
C VAL A 74 -5.27 -11.10 -6.56
N VAL A 75 -5.52 -11.71 -7.72
CA VAL A 75 -4.75 -11.43 -8.94
C VAL A 75 -5.08 -10.01 -9.43
N LYS A 76 -4.06 -9.17 -9.61
CA LYS A 76 -4.15 -7.81 -10.11
C LYS A 76 -3.95 -7.71 -11.60
N ASP A 77 -3.03 -8.49 -12.12
CA ASP A 77 -2.67 -8.41 -13.52
C ASP A 77 -2.15 -9.76 -14.03
N VAL A 78 -2.38 -10.00 -15.32
CA VAL A 78 -1.93 -11.20 -16.03
C VAL A 78 -1.42 -10.74 -17.40
N ARG A 79 -0.13 -10.93 -17.64
CA ARG A 79 0.53 -10.47 -18.87
C ARG A 79 1.46 -11.55 -19.41
N LEU A 80 1.60 -11.64 -20.72
CA LEU A 80 2.67 -12.46 -21.31
C LEU A 80 4.02 -11.78 -21.09
N ASP A 81 5.04 -12.59 -20.85
CA ASP A 81 6.42 -12.14 -20.83
C ASP A 81 6.85 -11.66 -22.23
N LYS A 82 7.95 -10.89 -22.29
CA LYS A 82 8.45 -10.27 -23.53
C LYS A 82 8.78 -11.31 -24.61
N ASP A 83 9.24 -12.49 -24.19
CA ASP A 83 9.61 -13.59 -25.07
C ASP A 83 8.41 -14.50 -25.41
N LEU A 84 7.21 -14.17 -24.91
CA LEU A 84 5.95 -14.89 -25.09
C LEU A 84 5.95 -16.36 -24.63
N SER A 85 7.02 -16.81 -23.97
CA SER A 85 7.19 -18.19 -23.50
C SER A 85 6.54 -18.46 -22.14
N SER A 86 6.24 -17.40 -21.39
CA SER A 86 5.78 -17.47 -20.01
C SER A 86 4.75 -16.38 -19.72
N VAL A 87 3.97 -16.57 -18.66
CA VAL A 87 2.98 -15.62 -18.19
C VAL A 87 3.43 -15.03 -16.86
N LEU A 88 3.49 -13.71 -16.80
CA LEU A 88 3.72 -12.94 -15.59
C LEU A 88 2.38 -12.59 -14.93
N VAL A 89 2.21 -13.00 -13.69
CA VAL A 89 1.01 -12.75 -12.90
C VAL A 89 1.38 -11.88 -11.72
N GLU A 90 0.75 -10.71 -11.61
CA GLU A 90 0.86 -9.86 -10.43
C GLU A 90 -0.30 -10.17 -9.48
N ALA A 91 0.01 -10.53 -8.24
CA ALA A 91 -0.98 -10.79 -7.21
C ALA A 91 -0.77 -9.87 -6.00
N GLU A 92 -1.84 -9.23 -5.52
CA GLU A 92 -1.83 -8.53 -4.24
C GLU A 92 -2.19 -9.52 -3.14
N ILE A 93 -1.25 -9.74 -2.23
CA ILE A 93 -1.47 -10.52 -1.01
C ILE A 93 -2.13 -9.61 0.02
N ALA A 94 -3.09 -10.13 0.77
CA ALA A 94 -3.74 -9.34 1.81
C ALA A 94 -2.78 -9.09 3.00
N PRO A 95 -2.90 -7.96 3.73
CA PRO A 95 -2.00 -7.63 4.85
C PRO A 95 -1.90 -8.72 5.92
N HIS A 96 -3.00 -9.43 6.23
CA HIS A 96 -3.00 -10.53 7.20
C HIS A 96 -2.23 -11.78 6.74
N ALA A 97 -1.91 -11.87 5.45
CA ALA A 97 -1.21 -12.98 4.82
C ALA A 97 0.16 -12.55 4.26
N GLU A 98 0.71 -11.41 4.70
CA GLU A 98 2.00 -10.87 4.24
C GLU A 98 3.14 -11.90 4.31
N GLY A 99 3.10 -12.83 5.27
CA GLY A 99 4.08 -13.93 5.36
C GLY A 99 4.10 -14.91 4.18
N LEU A 100 3.08 -14.91 3.31
CA LEU A 100 3.08 -15.67 2.05
C LEU A 100 3.81 -14.93 0.91
N ALA A 101 4.09 -13.64 1.05
CA ALA A 101 4.90 -12.87 0.12
C ALA A 101 6.40 -13.03 0.42
N ALA A 102 6.83 -14.29 0.57
CA ALA A 102 8.21 -14.65 0.90
C ALA A 102 8.84 -15.50 -0.20
N GLU A 103 10.16 -15.40 -0.34
CA GLU A 103 10.94 -16.26 -1.22
C GLU A 103 10.72 -17.74 -0.88
N GLY A 104 10.57 -18.58 -1.91
CA GLY A 104 10.29 -20.02 -1.74
C GLY A 104 8.81 -20.38 -1.58
N THR A 105 7.90 -19.40 -1.53
CA THR A 105 6.46 -19.68 -1.55
C THR A 105 6.04 -20.21 -2.92
N GLN A 106 5.37 -21.37 -2.94
CA GLN A 106 4.89 -21.99 -4.17
C GLN A 106 3.43 -21.64 -4.42
N PHE A 107 3.15 -21.17 -5.64
CA PHE A 107 1.81 -20.89 -6.13
C PHE A 107 1.48 -21.84 -7.27
N TRP A 108 0.24 -22.32 -7.32
CA TRP A 108 -0.26 -23.17 -8.40
C TRP A 108 -1.71 -22.82 -8.71
N ILE A 109 -2.11 -23.06 -9.96
CA ILE A 109 -3.47 -22.81 -10.43
C ILE A 109 -4.27 -24.10 -10.21
N VAL A 110 -5.42 -23.99 -9.55
CA VAL A 110 -6.35 -25.10 -9.34
C VAL A 110 -7.51 -24.95 -10.32
N ARG A 111 -7.76 -25.99 -11.13
CA ARG A 111 -8.92 -26.06 -12.02
C ARG A 111 -10.05 -26.78 -11.28
N PRO A 112 -11.21 -26.14 -11.04
CA PRO A 112 -12.32 -26.80 -10.38
C PRO A 112 -12.89 -27.89 -11.31
N GLU A 113 -12.85 -29.14 -10.88
CA GLU A 113 -13.54 -30.23 -11.54
C GLU A 113 -14.96 -30.36 -10.96
N VAL A 114 -15.97 -30.14 -11.80
CA VAL A 114 -17.38 -30.34 -11.43
C VAL A 114 -17.75 -31.78 -11.78
N SER A 115 -17.61 -32.70 -10.82
CA SER A 115 -18.14 -34.06 -10.95
C SER A 115 -19.63 -34.05 -10.63
N LEU A 116 -20.47 -34.39 -11.61
CA LEU A 116 -21.93 -34.54 -11.45
C LEU A 116 -22.33 -35.89 -10.83
N ASP A 117 -21.36 -36.66 -10.31
CA ASP A 117 -21.55 -38.07 -9.93
C ASP A 117 -22.24 -38.26 -8.57
N ARG A 118 -22.66 -37.19 -7.89
CA ARG A 118 -23.40 -37.28 -6.62
C ARG A 118 -24.92 -37.18 -6.83
N VAL A 119 -25.47 -38.15 -7.54
CA VAL A 119 -26.86 -38.57 -7.36
C VAL A 119 -26.85 -39.70 -6.32
N SER A 120 -26.63 -39.35 -5.05
CA SER A 120 -26.79 -40.28 -3.93
C SER A 120 -28.06 -39.88 -3.19
N GLY A 121 -29.11 -40.68 -3.35
CA GLY A 121 -30.44 -40.39 -2.82
C GLY A 121 -31.60 -40.92 -3.66
N LEU A 122 -31.37 -41.90 -4.53
CA LEU A 122 -32.43 -42.77 -5.05
C LEU A 122 -32.35 -44.12 -4.32
N ASP A 123 -32.47 -44.08 -3.00
CA ASP A 123 -33.05 -45.19 -2.26
C ASP A 123 -34.45 -44.71 -1.86
N THR A 124 -35.41 -45.53 -2.27
CA THR A 124 -36.85 -45.45 -2.01
C THR A 124 -37.22 -45.25 -0.55
#